data_AF-A0A957GBM9-F1
#
_entry.id   AF-A0A957GBM9-F1
#
_cell.length_a   1.000
_cell.length_b   1.000
_cell.length_c   1.000
_cell.angle_alpha   90.00
_cell.angle_beta   90.00
_cell.angle_gamma   90.00
#
_symmetry.space_group_name_H-M   'P 1'
#
loop_
_entity.id
_entity.type
_entity.pdbx_description
1 polymer ?
#
loop_
_entity_poly.entity_id
_entity_poly.type
_entity_poly.pdbx_seq_one_letter_code
_entity_poly.pdbx_strand_id
1 'polypeptide(L)'
;MTRTAHRWQSKPGSFDTLHSAQLFPSRNAYGIPDLQHAPTGRVPAWLVPYRQRLRSQEAPEDGAVHFFLDDYRFETVWSRPYKALAALAPYQLLLTPDFSLYRDWPLTLQLWNVYRSRWCGRFWQAEGFTVIPTVSWSTAASYDFCFLGVPRRGVVAVSAVGVNLDAPLEYRLFVD
;
A
#
# COMPACT_ATOMS: atom_id res chain seq x y z
N MET A 1 31.40 10.32 -22.42
CA MET A 1 31.87 10.88 -21.14
C MET A 1 30.87 11.90 -20.64
N THR A 2 30.10 11.58 -19.62
CA THR A 2 29.38 12.58 -18.80
C THR A 2 30.15 12.70 -17.49
N ARG A 3 31.06 13.67 -17.44
CA ARG A 3 31.68 14.11 -16.19
C ARG A 3 30.64 14.93 -15.44
N THR A 4 30.28 14.50 -14.25
CA THR A 4 29.90 15.47 -13.22
C THR A 4 30.51 15.03 -11.90
N ALA A 5 31.37 15.90 -11.41
CA ALA A 5 32.20 15.73 -10.24
C ALA A 5 31.50 16.37 -9.06
N HIS A 6 30.67 15.63 -8.36
CA HIS A 6 30.46 15.79 -6.92
C HIS A 6 30.19 14.39 -6.39
N ARG A 7 30.94 13.98 -5.35
CA ARG A 7 30.83 12.68 -4.67
C ARG A 7 29.39 12.20 -4.70
N TRP A 8 29.16 10.97 -5.19
CA TRP A 8 27.89 10.24 -5.17
C TRP A 8 27.40 9.98 -3.72
N GLN A 9 27.34 11.01 -2.89
CA GLN A 9 26.84 10.99 -1.51
C GLN A 9 25.32 10.78 -1.50
N SER A 10 24.62 11.13 -2.59
CA SER A 10 23.24 10.71 -2.84
C SER A 10 23.06 10.38 -4.33
N LYS A 11 22.34 9.29 -4.61
CA LYS A 11 21.93 8.93 -5.97
C LYS A 11 20.71 9.80 -6.36
N PRO A 12 20.60 10.29 -7.60
CA PRO A 12 19.39 10.97 -8.06
C PRO A 12 18.17 10.07 -7.87
N GLY A 13 17.03 10.65 -7.47
CA GLY A 13 15.80 9.90 -7.15
C GLY A 13 15.16 9.11 -8.31
N SER A 14 15.77 9.09 -9.50
CA SER A 14 15.36 8.21 -10.62
C SER A 14 16.26 7.00 -10.81
N PHE A 15 17.28 6.79 -9.97
CA PHE A 15 18.27 5.73 -10.17
C PHE A 15 17.83 4.37 -9.63
N ASP A 16 16.91 4.34 -8.65
CA ASP A 16 16.39 3.11 -8.06
C ASP A 16 14.85 3.08 -8.11
N THR A 17 14.31 2.89 -9.31
CA THR A 17 12.84 2.88 -9.53
C THR A 17 12.15 1.63 -8.98
N LEU A 18 12.94 0.59 -8.66
CA LEU A 18 12.46 -0.69 -8.14
C LEU A 18 12.66 -0.81 -6.62
N HIS A 19 13.26 0.19 -5.98
CA HIS A 19 13.67 0.17 -4.57
C HIS A 19 14.55 -1.03 -4.20
N SER A 20 15.41 -1.42 -5.12
CA SER A 20 16.37 -2.52 -4.97
C SER A 20 17.45 -2.25 -3.92
N ALA A 21 17.69 -0.98 -3.56
CA ALA A 21 18.65 -0.61 -2.52
C ALA A 21 18.06 -0.68 -1.10
N GLN A 22 16.73 -0.69 -0.97
CA GLN A 22 16.04 -0.78 0.32
C GLN A 22 15.08 -1.97 0.31
N LEU A 23 15.61 -3.12 0.70
CA LEU A 23 14.84 -4.36 0.84
C LEU A 23 14.39 -4.55 2.28
N PHE A 24 13.26 -5.22 2.46
CA PHE A 24 12.70 -5.56 3.76
C PHE A 24 12.62 -7.08 3.95
N PRO A 25 12.62 -7.58 5.20
CA PRO A 25 12.48 -9.00 5.48
C PRO A 25 11.21 -9.59 4.86
N SER A 26 11.31 -10.82 4.36
CA SER A 26 10.21 -11.61 3.81
C SER A 26 10.35 -13.08 4.21
N ARG A 27 9.22 -13.72 4.55
CA ARG A 27 9.11 -15.16 4.82
C ARG A 27 8.38 -15.94 3.72
N ASN A 28 8.07 -15.30 2.59
CA ASN A 28 7.39 -15.94 1.46
C ASN A 28 8.34 -16.07 0.25
N ALA A 29 8.01 -17.02 -0.63
CA ALA A 29 8.84 -17.39 -1.78
C ALA A 29 9.04 -16.27 -2.82
N TYR A 30 8.20 -15.23 -2.80
CA TYR A 30 8.24 -14.13 -3.76
C TYR A 30 9.03 -12.92 -3.27
N GLY A 31 9.54 -12.95 -2.02
CA GLY A 31 10.23 -11.79 -1.45
C GLY A 31 9.29 -10.63 -1.09
N ILE A 32 7.98 -10.85 -1.00
CA ILE A 32 7.01 -9.82 -0.61
C ILE A 32 7.26 -9.41 0.85
N PRO A 33 7.49 -8.12 1.16
CA PRO A 33 7.83 -7.69 2.51
C PRO A 33 6.82 -8.10 3.57
N ASP A 34 7.30 -8.61 4.70
CA ASP A 34 6.49 -8.84 5.90
C ASP A 34 6.23 -7.50 6.62
N LEU A 35 4.96 -7.16 6.77
CA LEU A 35 4.52 -6.05 7.61
C LEU A 35 4.58 -6.44 9.09
N GLN A 36 4.93 -5.46 9.92
CA GLN A 36 4.81 -5.58 11.37
C GLN A 36 3.35 -5.50 11.81
N HIS A 37 3.05 -6.03 12.99
CA HIS A 37 1.71 -6.02 13.56
C HIS A 37 1.29 -4.59 13.93
N ALA A 38 0.13 -4.13 13.45
CA ALA A 38 -0.50 -2.93 13.99
C ALA A 38 -1.12 -3.26 15.37
N PRO A 39 -1.07 -2.37 16.38
CA PRO A 39 -1.68 -2.65 17.68
C PRO A 39 -3.16 -3.06 17.53
N THR A 40 -3.51 -4.24 18.05
CA THR A 40 -4.88 -4.77 18.06
C THR A 40 -5.77 -3.85 18.91
N GLY A 41 -6.56 -2.99 18.26
CA GLY A 41 -7.38 -1.97 18.94
C GLY A 41 -7.45 -0.64 18.17
N ARG A 42 -6.55 -0.40 17.21
CA ARG A 42 -6.53 0.82 16.39
C ARG A 42 -7.34 0.65 15.10
N VAL A 43 -8.65 0.48 15.21
CA VAL A 43 -9.53 0.66 14.03
C VAL A 43 -9.79 2.17 13.89
N PRO A 44 -9.49 2.79 12.73
CA PRO A 44 -9.73 4.22 12.57
C PRO A 44 -11.23 4.53 12.63
N ALA A 45 -11.59 5.62 13.30
CA ALA A 45 -12.96 6.12 13.37
C ALA A 45 -13.44 6.68 12.03
N TRP A 46 -12.51 7.16 11.19
CA TRP A 46 -12.79 7.71 9.88
C TRP A 46 -11.61 7.55 8.93
N LEU A 47 -11.89 7.61 7.63
CA LEU A 47 -10.89 7.50 6.57
C LEU A 47 -10.85 8.79 5.75
N VAL A 48 -9.64 9.20 5.33
CA VAL A 48 -9.44 10.30 4.38
C VAL A 48 -8.66 9.85 3.15
N PRO A 49 -9.13 10.17 1.93
CA PRO A 49 -8.40 9.82 0.72
C PRO A 49 -7.02 10.50 0.68
N TYR A 50 -6.02 9.77 0.18
CA TYR A 50 -4.70 10.35 -0.05
C TYR A 50 -4.77 11.67 -0.83
N ARG A 51 -4.06 12.69 -0.32
CA ARG A 51 -4.01 14.09 -0.82
C ARG A 51 -5.33 14.88 -0.74
N GLN A 52 -6.37 14.36 -0.11
CA GLN A 52 -7.52 15.20 0.24
C GLN A 52 -7.13 16.18 1.36
N ARG A 53 -7.51 17.45 1.19
CA ARG A 53 -7.32 18.47 2.22
C ARG A 53 -8.38 18.29 3.30
N LEU A 54 -7.96 18.12 4.55
CA LEU A 54 -8.87 18.21 5.70
C LEU A 54 -9.34 19.66 5.83
N ARG A 55 -10.65 19.83 6.05
CA ARG A 55 -11.27 21.13 6.29
C ARG A 55 -11.57 21.30 7.79
N SER A 56 -10.57 21.39 8.65
CA SER A 56 -10.69 21.94 10.02
C SER A 56 -9.33 22.00 10.76
N GLN A 57 -9.28 22.78 11.84
CA GLN A 57 -8.15 23.04 12.74
C GLN A 57 -7.89 21.93 13.79
N GLU A 58 -8.50 20.75 13.65
CA GLU A 58 -8.34 19.65 14.61
C GLU A 58 -7.31 18.63 14.13
N ALA A 59 -6.51 18.12 15.08
CA ALA A 59 -5.55 17.07 14.81
C ALA A 59 -6.27 15.84 14.21
N PRO A 60 -5.69 15.13 13.22
CA PRO A 60 -6.28 13.94 12.62
C PRO A 60 -6.17 12.73 13.56
N GLU A 61 -6.63 12.90 14.80
CA GLU A 61 -6.69 11.84 15.79
C GLU A 61 -7.75 10.82 15.37
N ASP A 62 -7.40 9.55 15.58
CA ASP A 62 -8.21 8.37 15.23
C ASP A 62 -8.64 8.24 13.76
N GLY A 63 -8.13 9.08 12.86
CA GLY A 63 -8.30 8.96 11.41
C GLY A 63 -7.17 8.18 10.73
N ALA A 64 -7.46 7.60 9.57
CA ALA A 64 -6.43 7.00 8.71
C ALA A 64 -6.49 7.48 7.26
N VAL A 65 -5.32 7.59 6.63
CA VAL A 65 -5.24 7.82 5.18
C VAL A 65 -5.51 6.51 4.45
N HIS A 66 -6.41 6.53 3.47
CA HIS A 66 -6.67 5.40 2.57
C HIS A 66 -6.35 5.72 1.12
N PHE A 67 -6.25 4.65 0.32
CA PHE A 67 -5.84 4.69 -1.08
C PHE A 67 -6.85 4.01 -2.01
N PHE A 68 -8.13 3.94 -1.59
CA PHE A 68 -9.24 3.46 -2.42
C PHE A 68 -9.57 4.50 -3.50
N LEU A 69 -8.66 4.64 -4.45
CA LEU A 69 -8.57 5.66 -5.49
C LEU A 69 -8.01 4.99 -6.76
N ASP A 70 -8.06 5.68 -7.89
CA ASP A 70 -7.32 5.23 -9.07
C ASP A 70 -5.79 5.23 -8.79
N ASP A 71 -5.10 4.15 -9.17
CA ASP A 71 -3.65 3.96 -8.95
C ASP A 71 -2.80 5.20 -9.28
N TYR A 72 -3.09 5.88 -10.39
CA TYR A 72 -2.31 7.04 -10.83
C TYR A 72 -2.31 8.19 -9.82
N ARG A 73 -3.35 8.30 -8.97
CA ARG A 73 -3.47 9.36 -7.96
C ARG A 73 -2.46 9.18 -6.83
N PHE A 74 -2.04 7.95 -6.57
CA PHE A 74 -1.13 7.63 -5.49
C PHE A 74 0.18 6.99 -5.91
N GLU A 75 0.42 6.71 -7.20
CA GLU A 75 1.67 6.15 -7.73
C GLU A 75 2.95 6.86 -7.20
N THR A 76 2.84 8.13 -6.79
CA THR A 76 3.92 8.85 -6.08
C THR A 76 4.42 8.18 -4.79
N VAL A 77 3.60 7.41 -4.07
CA VAL A 77 4.03 6.70 -2.85
C VAL A 77 5.02 5.58 -3.15
N TRP A 78 4.96 5.02 -4.36
CA TRP A 78 5.92 4.06 -4.86
C TRP A 78 7.05 4.78 -5.61
N SER A 79 6.73 5.56 -6.64
CA SER A 79 7.77 6.16 -7.51
C SER A 79 8.66 7.21 -6.82
N ARG A 80 8.16 7.86 -5.75
CA ARG A 80 8.88 8.91 -5.00
C ARG A 80 8.53 8.84 -3.50
N PRO A 81 8.87 7.75 -2.79
CA PRO A 81 8.32 7.44 -1.47
C PRO A 81 8.66 8.52 -0.44
N TYR A 82 9.91 8.99 -0.41
CA TYR A 82 10.33 10.09 0.46
C TYR A 82 9.58 11.41 0.21
N LYS A 83 9.24 11.71 -1.06
CA LYS A 83 8.44 12.90 -1.39
C LYS A 83 7.00 12.76 -0.91
N ALA A 84 6.46 11.54 -0.98
CA ALA A 84 5.11 11.25 -0.52
C ALA A 84 4.95 11.38 1.00
N LEU A 85 6.01 11.15 1.79
CA LEU A 85 5.99 11.32 3.25
C LEU A 85 5.49 12.70 3.68
N ALA A 86 5.83 13.77 2.95
CA ALA A 86 5.37 15.13 3.28
C ALA A 86 3.83 15.26 3.27
N ALA A 87 3.14 14.50 2.41
CA ALA A 87 1.68 14.48 2.36
C ALA A 87 1.05 13.56 3.42
N LEU A 88 1.84 12.62 3.97
CA LEU A 88 1.41 11.65 4.98
C LEU A 88 1.76 12.10 6.41
N ALA A 89 2.76 12.98 6.56
CA ALA A 89 3.30 13.44 7.84
C ALA A 89 2.26 13.94 8.86
N PRO A 90 1.12 14.56 8.47
CA PRO A 90 0.11 14.95 9.44
C PRO A 90 -0.59 13.75 10.13
N TYR A 91 -0.51 12.55 9.57
CA TYR A 91 -1.25 11.37 10.02
C TYR A 91 -0.33 10.37 10.72
N GLN A 92 -0.86 9.67 11.74
CA GLN A 92 -0.12 8.59 12.40
C GLN A 92 -0.48 7.20 11.86
N LEU A 93 -1.70 7.06 11.34
CA LEU A 93 -2.27 5.79 10.88
C LEU A 93 -2.51 5.83 9.36
N LEU A 94 -1.98 4.84 8.66
CA LEU A 94 -2.08 4.73 7.21
C LEU A 94 -2.60 3.34 6.82
N LEU A 95 -3.46 3.26 5.81
CA LEU A 95 -3.72 2.01 5.10
C LEU A 95 -2.66 1.82 4.01
N THR A 96 -2.18 0.60 3.75
CA THR A 96 -1.27 0.35 2.62
C THR A 96 -1.91 0.76 1.30
N PRO A 97 -1.12 1.17 0.28
CA PRO A 97 -1.70 1.60 -0.98
C PRO A 97 -2.37 0.39 -1.67
N ASP A 98 -3.53 0.64 -2.27
CA ASP A 98 -4.39 -0.39 -2.84
C ASP A 98 -4.20 -0.47 -4.36
N PHE A 99 -3.02 -0.94 -4.78
CA PHE A 99 -2.74 -1.09 -6.22
C PHE A 99 -3.67 -2.11 -6.85
N SER A 100 -4.27 -1.72 -7.97
CA SER A 100 -5.34 -2.48 -8.62
C SER A 100 -4.89 -3.89 -9.02
N LEU A 101 -5.73 -4.89 -8.75
CA LEU A 101 -5.58 -6.25 -9.27
C LEU A 101 -6.72 -6.51 -10.25
N TYR A 102 -6.45 -6.43 -11.56
CA TYR A 102 -7.48 -6.68 -12.58
C TYR A 102 -7.50 -8.14 -13.01
N ARG A 103 -8.70 -8.67 -13.27
CA ARG A 103 -8.93 -10.09 -13.63
C ARG A 103 -8.26 -10.49 -14.94
N ASP A 104 -8.19 -9.57 -15.88
CA ASP A 104 -7.60 -9.73 -17.23
C ASP A 104 -6.08 -9.50 -17.25
N TRP A 105 -5.49 -9.08 -16.12
CA TRP A 105 -4.04 -8.89 -16.04
C TRP A 105 -3.30 -10.20 -15.77
N PRO A 106 -2.08 -10.38 -16.34
CA PRO A 106 -1.19 -11.48 -15.95
C PRO A 106 -0.95 -11.51 -14.44
N LEU A 107 -0.91 -12.71 -13.85
CA LEU A 107 -0.69 -12.89 -12.41
C LEU A 107 0.62 -12.24 -11.92
N THR A 108 1.64 -12.16 -12.78
CA THR A 108 2.90 -11.47 -12.46
C THR A 108 2.70 -9.99 -12.14
N LEU A 109 1.81 -9.29 -12.87
CA LEU A 109 1.52 -7.88 -12.60
C LEU A 109 0.72 -7.72 -11.30
N GLN A 110 -0.18 -8.65 -11.04
CA GLN A 110 -0.96 -8.66 -9.81
C GLN A 110 -0.05 -8.92 -8.59
N LEU A 111 0.85 -9.88 -8.69
CA LEU A 111 1.86 -10.18 -7.68
C LEU A 111 2.79 -8.98 -7.44
N TRP A 112 3.20 -8.31 -8.52
CA TRP A 112 3.99 -7.07 -8.45
C TRP A 112 3.25 -5.96 -7.68
N ASN A 113 1.94 -5.80 -7.90
CA ASN A 113 1.14 -4.81 -7.18
C ASN A 113 1.01 -5.12 -5.69
N VAL A 114 0.89 -6.40 -5.33
CA VAL A 114 0.95 -6.84 -3.92
C VAL A 114 2.33 -6.52 -3.32
N TYR A 115 3.42 -6.80 -4.04
CA TYR A 115 4.78 -6.43 -3.60
C TYR A 115 4.90 -4.92 -3.34
N ARG A 116 4.49 -4.07 -4.29
CA ARG A 116 4.54 -2.60 -4.15
C ARG A 116 3.76 -2.13 -2.92
N SER A 117 2.57 -2.69 -2.69
CA SER A 117 1.74 -2.37 -1.52
C SER A 117 2.45 -2.68 -0.20
N ARG A 118 3.00 -3.89 -0.06
CA ARG A 118 3.70 -4.33 1.15
C ARG A 118 5.00 -3.58 1.37
N TRP A 119 5.74 -3.28 0.30
CA TRP A 119 6.94 -2.47 0.38
C TRP A 119 6.64 -1.06 0.89
N CYS A 120 5.64 -0.37 0.33
CA CYS A 120 5.23 0.96 0.81
C CYS A 120 4.81 0.91 2.29
N GLY A 121 4.00 -0.08 2.67
CA GLY A 121 3.60 -0.27 4.07
C GLY A 121 4.80 -0.48 5.00
N ARG A 122 5.76 -1.32 4.60
CA ARG A 122 6.92 -1.62 5.43
C ARG A 122 7.91 -0.45 5.52
N PHE A 123 8.02 0.32 4.43
CA PHE A 123 8.73 1.59 4.39
C PHE A 123 8.11 2.58 5.38
N TRP A 124 6.79 2.78 5.37
CA TRP A 124 6.14 3.67 6.32
C TRP A 124 6.27 3.22 7.78
N GLN A 125 6.25 1.90 8.05
CA GLN A 125 6.56 1.39 9.39
C GLN A 125 7.99 1.74 9.84
N ALA A 126 8.97 1.75 8.92
CA ALA A 126 10.33 2.17 9.22
C ALA A 126 10.42 3.68 9.50
N GLU A 127 9.54 4.48 8.90
CA GLU A 127 9.40 5.93 9.12
C GLU A 127 8.51 6.28 10.34
N GLY A 128 8.08 5.28 11.12
CA GLY A 128 7.35 5.48 12.38
C GLY A 128 5.83 5.53 12.29
N PHE A 129 5.25 5.29 11.12
CA PHE A 129 3.79 5.23 10.96
C PHE A 129 3.21 3.91 11.48
N THR A 130 2.00 3.97 12.04
CA THR A 130 1.18 2.77 12.21
C THR A 130 0.53 2.45 10.88
N VAL A 131 0.63 1.18 10.44
CA VAL A 131 0.13 0.76 9.12
C VAL A 131 -0.84 -0.39 9.25
N ILE A 132 -2.04 -0.23 8.70
CA ILE A 132 -3.00 -1.31 8.52
C ILE A 132 -2.92 -1.80 7.06
N PRO A 133 -2.69 -3.11 6.83
CA PRO A 133 -2.67 -3.66 5.48
C PRO A 133 -4.04 -3.59 4.81
N THR A 134 -4.06 -3.03 3.61
CA THR A 134 -5.13 -3.23 2.64
C THR A 134 -4.92 -4.55 1.91
N VAL A 135 -6.01 -5.30 1.71
CA VAL A 135 -6.02 -6.55 0.95
C VAL A 135 -7.09 -6.45 -0.14
N SER A 136 -6.67 -6.76 -1.37
CA SER A 136 -7.50 -6.81 -2.57
C SER A 136 -7.17 -8.08 -3.36
N TRP A 137 -8.15 -8.62 -4.07
CA TRP A 137 -8.03 -9.81 -4.93
C TRP A 137 -8.96 -9.66 -6.14
N SER A 138 -8.63 -10.33 -7.23
CA SER A 138 -9.36 -10.30 -8.50
C SER A 138 -9.99 -11.66 -8.86
N THR A 139 -9.25 -12.74 -8.64
CA THR A 139 -9.62 -14.14 -8.92
C THR A 139 -9.10 -15.06 -7.82
N ALA A 140 -9.50 -16.34 -7.84
CA ALA A 140 -9.00 -17.35 -6.91
C ALA A 140 -7.45 -17.41 -6.90
N ALA A 141 -6.81 -17.33 -8.07
CA ALA A 141 -5.36 -17.34 -8.18
C ALA A 141 -4.69 -16.14 -7.49
N SER A 142 -5.33 -14.97 -7.49
CA SER A 142 -4.81 -13.79 -6.78
C SER A 142 -4.97 -13.89 -5.26
N TYR A 143 -5.97 -14.66 -4.81
CA TYR A 143 -6.23 -14.87 -3.41
C TYR A 143 -5.11 -15.66 -2.72
N ASP A 144 -4.47 -16.57 -3.46
CA ASP A 144 -3.33 -17.35 -2.97
C ASP A 144 -2.14 -16.48 -2.50
N PHE A 145 -2.01 -15.27 -3.06
CA PHE A 145 -0.89 -14.37 -2.73
C PHE A 145 -1.28 -13.01 -2.13
N CYS A 146 -2.55 -12.61 -2.14
CA CYS A 146 -2.95 -11.27 -1.66
C CYS A 146 -2.67 -11.05 -0.16
N PHE A 147 -2.66 -12.11 0.64
CA PHE A 147 -2.33 -12.07 2.08
C PHE A 147 -0.84 -12.22 2.37
N LEU A 148 0.03 -12.43 1.38
CA LEU A 148 1.47 -12.54 1.64
C LEU A 148 2.01 -11.24 2.22
N GLY A 149 2.90 -11.38 3.20
CA GLY A 149 3.44 -10.27 3.97
C GLY A 149 2.49 -9.64 4.99
N VAL A 150 1.25 -10.13 5.13
CA VAL A 150 0.29 -9.64 6.13
C VAL A 150 0.43 -10.43 7.44
N PRO A 151 0.52 -9.77 8.61
CA PRO A 151 0.56 -10.45 9.89
C PRO A 151 -0.76 -11.19 10.17
N ARG A 152 -0.67 -12.45 10.59
CA ARG A 152 -1.83 -13.24 11.03
C ARG A 152 -2.40 -12.65 12.32
N ARG A 153 -3.72 -12.77 12.50
CA ARG A 153 -4.47 -12.25 13.67
C ARG A 153 -4.40 -10.72 13.83
N GLY A 154 -4.10 -10.01 12.74
CA GLY A 154 -4.14 -8.55 12.67
C GLY A 154 -5.44 -8.01 12.06
N VAL A 155 -5.53 -6.68 12.02
CA VAL A 155 -6.58 -5.95 11.30
C VAL A 155 -6.15 -5.79 9.85
N VAL A 156 -7.08 -6.01 8.91
CA VAL A 156 -6.93 -5.69 7.49
C VAL A 156 -8.05 -4.75 7.06
N ALA A 157 -7.78 -3.91 6.07
CA ALA A 157 -8.78 -3.13 5.38
C ALA A 157 -9.11 -3.79 4.02
N VAL A 158 -10.38 -3.80 3.67
CA VAL A 158 -10.88 -4.27 2.36
C VAL A 158 -11.84 -3.21 1.83
N SER A 159 -11.70 -2.86 0.55
CA SER A 159 -12.56 -1.90 -0.12
C SER A 159 -13.79 -2.58 -0.70
N ALA A 160 -14.95 -1.92 -0.62
CA ALA A 160 -16.14 -2.28 -1.40
C ALA A 160 -16.23 -1.48 -2.72
N VAL A 161 -15.22 -0.68 -3.06
CA VAL A 161 -15.20 0.04 -4.33
C VAL A 161 -15.18 -0.95 -5.49
N GLY A 162 -16.13 -0.82 -6.41
CA GLY A 162 -16.28 -1.71 -7.56
C GLY A 162 -17.16 -2.94 -7.32
N VAL A 163 -17.71 -3.10 -6.12
CA VAL A 163 -18.71 -4.13 -5.78
C VAL A 163 -20.11 -3.58 -6.10
N ASN A 164 -20.83 -4.22 -7.01
CA ASN A 164 -22.25 -3.95 -7.27
C ASN A 164 -23.14 -4.76 -6.30
N LEU A 165 -23.38 -4.18 -5.13
CA LEU A 165 -24.16 -4.83 -4.05
C LEU A 165 -25.59 -5.25 -4.45
N ASP A 166 -26.12 -4.76 -5.57
CA ASP A 166 -27.43 -5.16 -6.10
C ASP A 166 -27.38 -6.45 -6.95
N ALA A 167 -26.18 -6.97 -7.25
CA ALA A 167 -25.99 -8.17 -8.05
C ALA A 167 -25.90 -9.44 -7.17
N PRO A 168 -26.82 -10.42 -7.34
CA PRO A 168 -26.84 -11.63 -6.51
C PRO A 168 -25.65 -12.58 -6.74
N LEU A 169 -24.84 -12.34 -7.78
CA LEU A 169 -23.58 -13.07 -7.99
C LEU A 169 -22.46 -12.62 -7.04
N GLU A 170 -22.59 -11.46 -6.40
CA GLU A 170 -21.56 -10.90 -5.52
C GLU A 170 -21.57 -11.44 -4.09
N TYR A 171 -22.49 -12.36 -3.77
CA TYR A 171 -22.43 -13.15 -2.53
C TYR A 171 -21.35 -14.23 -2.58
N ARG A 172 -20.70 -14.45 -3.73
CA ARG A 172 -19.57 -15.37 -3.87
C ARG A 172 -18.26 -14.61 -3.93
N LEU A 173 -17.24 -15.14 -3.27
CA LEU A 173 -15.89 -14.57 -3.26
C LEU A 173 -15.26 -14.52 -4.66
N PHE A 174 -15.60 -15.50 -5.50
CA PHE A 174 -15.20 -15.59 -6.91
C PHE A 174 -16.42 -15.98 -7.75
N VAL A 175 -16.49 -15.42 -8.96
CA VAL A 175 -17.46 -15.80 -9.98
C VAL A 175 -16.66 -16.43 -11.11
N ASP A 176 -17.03 -17.65 -11.49
CA ASP A 176 -16.41 -18.42 -12.59
C ASP A 176 -16.67 -17.80 -13.96
#